data_AF-A0A951I560-F1
#
_entry.id   AF-A0A951I560-F1
#
_cell.length_a   1.000
_cell.length_b   1.000
_cell.length_c   1.000
_cell.angle_alpha   90.00
_cell.angle_beta   90.00
_cell.angle_gamma   90.00
#
_symmetry.space_group_name_H-M   'P 1'
#
loop_
_entity.id
_entity.type
_entity.pdbx_description
1 polymer ?
#
loop_
_entity_poly.entity_id
_entity_poly.type
_entity_poly.pdbx_seq_one_letter_code
_entity_poly.pdbx_strand_id
1 'polypeptide(L)'
;MLRRISFTALFYLLLAGILIFLSRNFRSGPCTPNLDVLGYLLALIGCFILFVRYLVKTFTEKNKMLLLFALIHASALGLLLHGW
;
A
#
# COMPACT_ATOMS: atom_id res chain seq x y z
N MET A 1 -20.53 -1.92 12.65
CA MET A 1 -19.21 -1.26 12.83
C MET A 1 -18.07 -2.27 12.89
N LEU A 2 -18.18 -3.32 13.72
CA LEU A 2 -17.18 -4.41 13.86
C LEU A 2 -16.75 -5.05 12.52
N ARG A 3 -17.71 -5.38 11.65
CA ARG A 3 -17.45 -6.06 10.35
C ARG A 3 -16.57 -5.25 9.37
N ARG A 4 -16.56 -3.91 9.46
CA ARG A 4 -15.67 -3.06 8.64
C ARG A 4 -14.25 -3.02 9.19
N ILE A 5 -14.10 -3.02 10.52
CA ILE A 5 -12.79 -3.07 11.19
C ILE A 5 -12.09 -4.39 10.87
N SER A 6 -12.83 -5.50 10.88
CA SER A 6 -12.32 -6.82 10.50
C SER A 6 -11.76 -6.83 9.08
N PHE A 7 -12.45 -6.22 8.12
CA PHE A 7 -12.02 -6.21 6.73
C PHE A 7 -10.77 -5.36 6.51
N THR A 8 -10.68 -4.21 7.17
CA THR A 8 -9.49 -3.36 7.07
C THR A 8 -8.28 -3.97 7.76
N ALA A 9 -8.46 -4.57 8.94
CA ALA A 9 -7.38 -5.30 9.62
C ALA A 9 -6.88 -6.48 8.78
N LEU A 10 -7.80 -7.23 8.16
CA LEU A 10 -7.48 -8.35 7.29
C LEU A 10 -6.78 -7.87 6.00
N PHE A 11 -7.17 -6.71 5.48
CA PHE A 11 -6.48 -6.05 4.36
C PHE A 11 -5.04 -5.65 4.72
N TYR A 12 -4.81 -5.03 5.88
CA TYR A 12 -3.46 -4.68 6.33
C TYR A 12 -2.60 -5.90 6.66
N LEU A 13 -3.18 -6.97 7.19
CA LEU A 13 -2.49 -8.25 7.37
C LEU A 13 -2.08 -8.89 6.03
N LEU A 14 -2.97 -8.87 5.03
CA LEU A 14 -2.66 -9.31 3.68
C LEU A 14 -1.57 -8.45 3.03
N LEU A 15 -1.67 -7.12 3.17
CA LEU A 15 -0.70 -6.19 2.64
C LEU A 15 0.68 -6.40 3.30
N ALA A 16 0.73 -6.59 4.62
CA ALA A 16 1.96 -6.91 5.34
C ALA A 16 2.57 -8.24 4.85
N GLY A 17 1.74 -9.28 4.65
CA GLY A 17 2.18 -10.56 4.10
C GLY A 17 2.76 -10.42 2.68
N ILE A 18 2.12 -9.64 1.82
CA ILE A 18 2.59 -9.35 0.46
C ILE A 18 3.92 -8.57 0.51
N LEU A 19 4.04 -7.56 1.37
CA LEU A 19 5.28 -6.79 1.52
C LEU A 19 6.44 -7.64 2.04
N ILE A 20 6.19 -8.54 3.00
CA ILE A 20 7.21 -9.49 3.50
C ILE A 20 7.63 -10.46 2.38
N PHE A 21 6.67 -10.95 1.60
CA PHE A 21 6.94 -11.83 0.47
C PHE A 21 7.76 -11.12 -0.62
N LEU A 22 7.40 -9.89 -0.97
CA LEU A 22 8.14 -9.08 -1.94
C LEU A 22 9.55 -8.77 -1.42
N SER A 23 9.71 -8.35 -0.16
CA SER A 23 11.02 -8.05 0.44
C SER A 23 12.00 -9.23 0.43
N ARG A 24 11.50 -10.47 0.58
CA ARG A 24 12.34 -11.67 0.55
C ARG A 24 12.71 -12.10 -0.86
N ASN A 25 11.84 -11.90 -1.84
CA ASN A 25 11.99 -12.44 -3.20
C ASN A 25 12.45 -11.40 -4.23
N PHE A 26 12.30 -10.10 -3.96
CA PHE A 26 12.74 -9.00 -4.83
C PHE A 26 14.04 -8.41 -4.32
N ARG A 27 15.08 -9.25 -4.20
CA ARG A 27 16.47 -8.81 -4.04
C ARG A 27 17.19 -8.96 -5.37
N SER A 28 17.91 -7.93 -5.74
CA SER A 28 18.80 -7.92 -6.90
C SER A 28 19.86 -8.98 -6.68
N GLY A 29 20.06 -9.76 -7.73
CA GLY A 29 21.09 -10.77 -7.81
C GLY A 29 21.93 -10.53 -9.06
N PRO A 30 23.05 -11.27 -9.21
CA PRO A 30 23.88 -11.19 -10.40
C PRO A 30 23.10 -11.53 -11.69
N CYS A 31 22.06 -12.36 -11.58
CA CYS A 31 21.21 -12.78 -12.69
C CYS A 31 19.96 -11.91 -12.89
N THR A 32 19.59 -11.09 -11.91
CA THR A 32 18.38 -10.25 -11.89
C THR A 32 18.72 -8.86 -11.35
N PRO A 33 19.51 -8.07 -12.11
CA PRO A 33 19.85 -6.71 -11.70
C PRO A 33 18.58 -5.85 -11.65
N ASN A 34 18.51 -4.93 -10.69
CA ASN A 34 17.40 -3.99 -10.48
C ASN A 34 16.06 -4.64 -10.10
N LEU A 35 16.06 -5.84 -9.53
CA LEU A 35 14.83 -6.45 -9.04
C LEU A 35 14.27 -5.71 -7.82
N ASP A 36 15.14 -5.08 -7.01
CA ASP A 36 14.74 -4.20 -5.90
C ASP A 36 13.89 -3.02 -6.40
N VAL A 37 14.30 -2.45 -7.54
CA VAL A 37 13.64 -1.33 -8.20
C VAL A 37 12.22 -1.72 -8.60
N LEU A 38 12.05 -2.93 -9.14
CA LEU A 38 10.75 -3.46 -9.49
C LEU A 38 9.86 -3.67 -8.26
N GLY A 39 10.41 -4.18 -7.16
CA GLY A 39 9.69 -4.36 -5.90
C GLY A 39 9.16 -3.04 -5.34
N TYR A 40 9.98 -2.00 -5.40
CA TYR A 40 9.58 -0.65 -5.02
C TYR A 40 8.51 -0.05 -5.96
N LEU A 41 8.67 -0.21 -7.27
CA LEU A 41 7.69 0.29 -8.25
C LEU A 41 6.32 -0.35 -7.99
N LEU A 42 6.30 -1.64 -7.66
CA LEU A 42 5.10 -2.38 -7.29
C LEU A 42 4.44 -1.82 -6.01
N ALA A 43 5.26 -1.49 -5.00
CA ALA A 43 4.78 -0.88 -3.77
C ALA A 43 4.19 0.53 -4.00
N LEU A 44 4.82 1.32 -4.87
CA LEU A 44 4.36 2.66 -5.25
C LEU A 44 3.01 2.61 -5.98
N ILE A 45 2.88 1.74 -6.99
CA ILE A 45 1.62 1.52 -7.72
C ILE A 45 0.52 1.03 -6.76
N GLY A 46 0.85 0.07 -5.90
CA GLY A 46 -0.09 -0.46 -4.91
C GLY A 46 -0.61 0.63 -3.96
N CYS A 47 0.28 1.45 -3.40
CA CYS A 47 -0.13 2.55 -2.52
C CYS A 47 -0.96 3.60 -3.25
N PHE A 48 -0.64 3.91 -4.51
CA PHE A 48 -1.41 4.85 -5.32
C PHE A 48 -2.85 4.37 -5.57
N ILE A 49 -3.02 3.12 -5.98
CA ILE A 49 -4.34 2.53 -6.22
C ILE A 49 -5.19 2.58 -4.93
N LEU A 50 -4.59 2.26 -3.79
CA LEU A 50 -5.30 2.28 -2.51
C LEU A 50 -5.66 3.68 -2.07
N PHE A 51 -4.75 4.65 -2.22
CA PHE A 51 -5.02 6.05 -1.97
C PHE A 51 -6.26 6.53 -2.75
N VAL A 52 -6.27 6.34 -4.07
CA VAL A 52 -7.39 6.75 -4.92
C VAL A 52 -8.68 6.03 -4.51
N ARG A 53 -8.62 4.72 -4.26
CA ARG A 53 -9.79 3.94 -3.84
C ARG A 53 -10.41 4.46 -2.54
N TYR A 54 -9.61 4.71 -1.51
CA TYR A 54 -10.11 5.20 -0.22
C TYR A 54 -10.56 6.67 -0.32
N LEU A 55 -9.89 7.48 -1.13
CA LEU A 55 -10.27 8.86 -1.38
C LEU A 55 -11.65 8.93 -2.07
N VAL A 56 -11.86 8.17 -3.16
CA VAL A 56 -13.17 8.09 -3.84
C VAL A 56 -14.25 7.64 -2.87
N LYS A 57 -14.02 6.55 -2.12
CA LYS A 57 -15.01 6.09 -1.15
C LYS A 57 -15.28 7.08 -0.02
N THR A 58 -14.31 7.92 0.36
CA THR A 58 -14.52 8.98 1.34
C THR A 58 -15.57 9.97 0.84
N PHE A 59 -15.51 10.35 -0.44
CA PHE A 59 -16.49 11.25 -1.05
C PHE A 59 -17.86 10.59 -1.27
N THR A 60 -17.88 9.31 -1.65
CA THR A 60 -19.15 8.58 -1.88
C THR A 60 -19.86 8.20 -0.58
N GLU A 61 -19.13 7.71 0.43
CA GLU A 61 -19.72 7.19 1.68
C GLU A 61 -19.72 8.22 2.82
N LYS A 62 -19.11 9.41 2.64
CA LYS A 62 -18.93 10.48 3.65
C LYS A 62 -18.36 9.97 5.00
N ASN A 63 -17.57 8.91 4.95
CA ASN A 63 -17.04 8.26 6.15
C ASN A 63 -15.62 8.77 6.46
N LYS A 64 -15.48 9.46 7.58
CA LYS A 64 -14.19 10.02 8.05
C LYS A 64 -13.11 8.97 8.30
N MET A 65 -13.47 7.71 8.58
CA MET A 65 -12.49 6.63 8.72
C MET A 65 -11.81 6.30 7.39
N LEU A 66 -12.52 6.47 6.26
CA LEU A 66 -11.95 6.26 4.93
C LEU A 66 -10.96 7.37 4.58
N LEU A 67 -11.18 8.59 5.08
CA LEU A 67 -10.23 9.69 4.95
C LEU A 67 -8.91 9.36 5.65
N LEU A 68 -8.97 8.78 6.85
CA LEU A 68 -7.77 8.35 7.58
C LEU A 68 -6.99 7.30 6.78
N PHE A 69 -7.67 6.32 6.18
CA PHE A 69 -7.00 5.34 5.31
C PHE A 69 -6.40 5.97 4.05
N ALA A 70 -7.08 6.92 3.43
CA ALA A 70 -6.51 7.68 2.32
C ALA A 70 -5.24 8.44 2.76
N LEU A 71 -5.27 9.10 3.91
CA LEU A 71 -4.10 9.82 4.44
C LEU A 71 -2.92 8.90 4.76
N ILE A 72 -3.16 7.68 5.28
CA ILE A 72 -2.12 6.67 5.51
C ILE A 72 -1.46 6.25 4.19
N HIS A 73 -2.24 6.02 3.13
CA HIS A 73 -1.67 5.68 1.83
C HIS A 73 -0.99 6.88 1.16
N ALA A 74 -1.47 8.11 1.40
CA ALA A 74 -0.82 9.33 0.93
C ALA A 74 0.55 9.56 1.60
N SER A 75 0.65 9.34 2.92
CA SER A 75 1.92 9.43 3.62
C SER A 75 2.89 8.32 3.19
N ALA A 76 2.40 7.10 2.99
CA ALA A 76 3.21 6.00 2.43
C ALA A 76 3.73 6.34 1.02
N LEU A 77 2.89 6.93 0.15
CA LEU A 77 3.32 7.42 -1.16
C LEU A 77 4.39 8.50 -1.06
N GLY A 78 4.20 9.48 -0.16
CA GLY A 78 5.19 10.53 0.08
C GLY A 78 6.53 9.96 0.54
N LEU A 79 6.52 9.01 1.48
CA LEU A 79 7.73 8.32 1.95
C LEU A 79 8.41 7.52 0.85
N LEU A 80 7.65 6.80 0.03
CA LEU A 80 8.20 6.08 -1.11
C LEU A 80 8.88 7.09 -2.05
N LEU A 81 8.14 8.09 -2.55
CA LEU A 81 8.63 9.08 -3.52
C LEU A 81 9.87 9.86 -3.06
N HIS A 82 10.06 10.05 -1.74
CA HIS A 82 11.22 10.74 -1.17
C HIS A 82 12.38 9.79 -0.78
N GLY A 83 12.13 8.49 -0.69
CA GLY A 83 13.09 7.48 -0.22
C GLY A 83 13.98 6.90 -1.32
N TRP A 84 14.06 7.56 -2.48
CA TRP A 84 14.82 7.16 -3.68
C TRP A 84 15.89 8.17 -4.04
#